data_AF-A0A537H8F9-F1
#
_entry.id   AF-A0A537H8F9-F1
#
_cell.length_a   1.000
_cell.length_b   1.000
_cell.length_c   1.000
_cell.angle_alpha   90.00
_cell.angle_beta   90.00
_cell.angle_gamma   90.00
#
_symmetry.space_group_name_H-M   'P 1'
#
loop_
_entity.id
_entity.type
_entity.pdbx_description
1 polymer ?
#
loop_
_entity_poly.entity_id
_entity_poly.type
_entity_poly.pdbx_seq_one_letter_code
_entity_poly.pdbx_strand_id
1 'polypeptide(L)'
;MQMSLPHTDVSPEPHQPRPPLRHRSYVFIALFAATLTLATGWLSSTISYSPAGVISQGYGFPFAWKVIDASCPPPCIQANGTFYDWFAFAGDLLFFIAITYLIVLYSLRKRQALRTVLESRKLLGLLALLVIALAAGNYAYDSVYGTGNHWTGYGILELDHYSFQNANLLTLWIRNYGPGTVTLTNLSITDGSGAQAVFPIFVSIDPNTMGSIAENTTGQGLRLTQSGVYRAAVVTSRNSQITFTVTWT
;
A
#
# COMPACT_ATOMS: atom_id res chain seq x y z
N MET A 1 37.96 -53.73 -58.11
CA MET A 1 38.41 -52.77 -57.09
C MET A 1 37.19 -52.07 -56.55
N GLN A 2 36.75 -52.41 -55.34
CA GLN A 2 35.73 -51.65 -54.63
C GLN A 2 36.25 -51.54 -53.19
N MET A 3 36.77 -50.37 -52.87
CA MET A 3 37.44 -50.07 -51.61
C MET A 3 36.37 -49.52 -50.67
N SER A 4 35.96 -50.33 -49.68
CA SER A 4 35.01 -49.93 -48.66
C SER A 4 35.68 -48.96 -47.69
N LEU A 5 35.21 -47.72 -47.66
CA LEU A 5 35.60 -46.73 -46.64
C LEU A 5 35.00 -47.12 -45.28
N PRO A 6 35.77 -47.00 -44.18
CA PRO A 6 35.23 -47.25 -42.85
C PRO A 6 34.31 -46.09 -42.45
N HIS A 7 33.07 -46.41 -42.08
CA HIS A 7 32.18 -45.51 -41.36
C HIS A 7 32.78 -45.23 -39.99
N THR A 8 33.32 -44.02 -39.79
CA THR A 8 33.57 -43.47 -38.46
C THR A 8 32.23 -43.17 -37.80
N ASP A 9 31.83 -44.04 -36.90
CA ASP A 9 30.72 -43.84 -35.97
C ASP A 9 31.10 -42.72 -35.00
N VAL A 10 30.61 -41.51 -35.25
CA VAL A 10 30.77 -40.38 -34.33
C VAL A 10 29.78 -40.61 -33.18
N SER A 11 30.24 -41.33 -32.16
CA SER A 11 29.50 -41.47 -30.91
C SER A 11 29.21 -40.07 -30.33
N PRO A 12 27.94 -39.70 -30.09
CA PRO A 12 27.63 -38.41 -29.48
C PRO A 12 28.25 -38.37 -28.08
N GLU A 13 29.10 -37.37 -27.87
CA GLU A 13 29.76 -37.13 -26.59
C GLU A 13 28.72 -37.13 -25.45
N PRO A 14 28.87 -37.99 -24.43
CA PRO A 14 27.88 -38.08 -23.36
C PRO A 14 27.77 -36.72 -22.69
N HIS A 15 26.56 -36.17 -22.63
CA HIS A 15 26.26 -34.95 -21.88
C HIS A 15 26.70 -35.12 -20.43
N GLN A 16 27.93 -34.68 -20.10
CA GLN A 16 28.41 -34.74 -18.74
C GLN A 16 27.44 -33.96 -17.84
N PRO A 17 26.94 -34.58 -16.75
CA PRO A 17 26.05 -33.89 -15.83
C PRO A 17 26.77 -32.66 -15.28
N ARG A 18 26.13 -31.49 -15.43
CA ARG A 18 26.73 -30.23 -14.99
C ARG A 18 27.04 -30.33 -13.50
N PRO A 19 28.24 -29.95 -13.05
CA PRO A 19 28.57 -30.01 -11.63
C PRO A 19 27.60 -29.11 -10.86
N PRO A 20 26.97 -29.61 -9.78
CA PRO A 20 26.01 -28.83 -9.01
C PRO A 20 26.64 -27.53 -8.49
N LEU A 21 25.82 -26.50 -8.28
CA LEU A 21 26.27 -25.29 -7.60
C LEU A 21 26.77 -25.65 -6.20
N ARG A 22 27.76 -24.92 -5.72
CA ARG A 22 28.28 -25.10 -4.36
C ARG A 22 27.45 -24.31 -3.37
N HIS A 23 27.47 -24.70 -2.09
CA HIS A 23 26.70 -24.07 -1.02
C HIS A 23 26.80 -22.53 -1.02
N ARG A 24 28.00 -21.97 -1.20
CA ARG A 24 28.21 -20.51 -1.22
C ARG A 24 27.53 -19.80 -2.39
N SER A 25 27.39 -20.46 -3.54
CA SER A 25 26.67 -19.90 -4.68
C SER A 25 25.18 -19.75 -4.36
N TYR A 26 24.60 -20.70 -3.61
CA TYR A 26 23.22 -20.57 -3.13
C TYR A 26 23.08 -19.45 -2.10
N VAL A 27 24.05 -19.29 -1.19
CA VAL A 27 24.06 -18.16 -0.26
C VAL A 27 24.15 -16.83 -1.00
N PHE A 28 24.99 -16.73 -2.03
CA PHE A 28 25.05 -15.55 -2.89
C PHE A 28 23.68 -15.26 -3.53
N ILE A 29 23.04 -16.27 -4.13
CA ILE A 29 21.73 -16.11 -4.78
C ILE A 29 20.68 -15.60 -3.78
N ALA A 30 20.62 -16.21 -2.59
CA ALA A 30 19.68 -15.81 -1.55
C ALA A 30 19.91 -14.37 -1.08
N LEU A 31 21.16 -14.00 -0.77
CA LEU A 31 21.49 -12.65 -0.31
C LEU A 31 21.27 -11.59 -1.41
N PHE A 32 21.61 -11.91 -2.66
CA PHE A 32 21.40 -11.01 -3.79
C PHE A 32 19.90 -10.82 -4.06
N ALA A 33 19.11 -11.88 -4.03
CA ALA A 33 17.66 -11.79 -4.17
C ALA A 33 17.00 -11.02 -3.02
N ALA A 34 17.44 -11.24 -1.77
CA ALA A 34 16.97 -10.48 -0.62
C ALA A 34 17.31 -9.00 -0.74
N THR A 35 18.51 -8.68 -1.25
CA THR A 35 18.92 -7.29 -1.55
C THR A 35 17.95 -6.64 -2.54
N LEU A 36 17.66 -7.31 -3.66
CA LEU A 36 16.74 -6.78 -4.67
C LEU A 36 15.33 -6.60 -4.10
N THR A 37 14.82 -7.60 -3.36
CA THR A 37 13.49 -7.56 -2.73
C THR A 37 13.37 -6.40 -1.75
N LEU A 38 14.37 -6.19 -0.89
CA LEU A 38 14.35 -5.08 0.08
C LEU A 38 14.54 -3.71 -0.60
N ALA A 39 15.28 -3.66 -1.70
CA ALA A 39 15.45 -2.45 -2.48
C ALA A 39 14.15 -2.03 -3.18
N THR A 40 13.32 -2.97 -3.64
CA THR A 40 12.00 -2.65 -4.23
C THR A 40 11.02 -2.08 -3.21
N GLY A 41 11.29 -2.20 -1.90
CA GLY A 41 10.55 -1.50 -0.84
C GLY A 41 10.61 0.03 -0.93
N TRP A 42 11.48 0.58 -1.78
CA TRP A 42 11.58 2.01 -2.06
C TRP A 42 10.94 2.40 -3.41
N LEU A 43 10.41 1.43 -4.15
CA LEU A 43 9.81 1.62 -5.45
C LEU A 43 8.28 1.53 -5.30
N SER A 44 7.61 2.68 -5.49
CA SER A 44 6.15 2.72 -5.51
C SER A 44 5.64 1.96 -6.74
N SER A 45 4.82 0.95 -6.52
CA SER A 45 4.27 0.10 -7.58
C SER A 45 2.76 0.22 -7.71
N THR A 46 2.06 0.62 -6.65
CA THR A 46 0.60 0.78 -6.66
C THR A 46 0.17 2.01 -5.87
N ILE A 47 -0.97 2.58 -6.27
CA ILE A 47 -1.69 3.60 -5.51
C ILE A 47 -3.19 3.31 -5.62
N SER A 48 -3.91 3.34 -4.50
CA SER A 48 -5.35 3.16 -4.46
C SER A 48 -6.01 4.16 -3.50
N TYR A 49 -7.30 4.38 -3.72
CA TYR A 49 -8.11 5.34 -2.97
C TYR A 49 -9.34 4.62 -2.44
N SER A 50 -9.57 4.71 -1.12
CA SER A 50 -10.77 4.17 -0.50
C SER A 50 -11.90 5.21 -0.46
N PRO A 51 -13.18 4.78 -0.44
CA PRO A 51 -14.31 5.67 -0.19
C PRO A 51 -14.23 6.41 1.16
N ALA A 52 -13.45 5.90 2.12
CA ALA A 52 -13.21 6.51 3.43
C ALA A 52 -12.13 7.61 3.40
N GLY A 53 -11.62 7.99 2.21
CA GLY A 53 -10.61 9.04 2.08
C GLY A 53 -9.19 8.60 2.50
N VAL A 54 -8.95 7.29 2.60
CA VAL A 54 -7.60 6.72 2.79
C VAL A 54 -6.96 6.48 1.43
N ILE A 55 -5.75 7.00 1.25
CA ILE A 55 -4.85 6.73 0.15
C ILE A 55 -3.91 5.60 0.59
N SER A 56 -3.87 4.51 -0.15
CA SER A 56 -2.95 3.40 0.09
C SER A 56 -1.89 3.39 -0.99
N GLN A 57 -0.62 3.54 -0.62
CA GLN A 57 0.52 3.51 -1.51
C GLN A 57 1.32 2.23 -1.28
N GLY A 58 1.38 1.37 -2.29
CA GLY A 58 2.12 0.12 -2.23
C GLY A 58 3.51 0.23 -2.86
N TYR A 59 4.46 -0.43 -2.24
CA TYR A 59 5.86 -0.53 -2.60
C TYR A 59 6.28 -2.00 -2.69
N GLY A 60 7.17 -2.31 -3.61
CA GLY A 60 7.59 -3.69 -3.91
C GLY A 60 7.37 -4.04 -5.38
N PHE A 61 8.04 -5.11 -5.83
CA PHE A 61 7.95 -5.57 -7.21
C PHE A 61 8.43 -7.03 -7.33
N PRO A 62 7.66 -7.92 -7.99
CA PRO A 62 6.43 -7.65 -8.74
C PRO A 62 5.17 -7.38 -7.90
N PHE A 63 5.17 -7.77 -6.63
CA PHE A 63 4.03 -7.57 -5.73
C PHE A 63 4.31 -6.46 -4.72
N ALA A 64 3.30 -5.65 -4.42
CA ALA A 64 3.41 -4.62 -3.40
C ALA A 64 3.40 -5.25 -2.00
N TRP A 65 4.59 -5.53 -1.45
CA TRP A 65 4.74 -6.18 -0.15
C TRP A 65 4.82 -5.23 1.03
N LYS A 66 5.04 -3.93 0.78
CA LYS A 66 4.95 -2.87 1.79
C LYS A 66 3.88 -1.87 1.37
N VAL A 67 2.92 -1.59 2.23
CA VAL A 67 1.82 -0.65 1.96
C VAL A 67 1.81 0.43 3.03
N ILE A 68 1.72 1.68 2.61
CA ILE A 68 1.59 2.84 3.48
C ILE A 68 0.21 3.45 3.24
N ASP A 69 -0.60 3.52 4.29
CA ASP A 69 -1.89 4.18 4.25
C ASP A 69 -1.76 5.62 4.75
N ALA A 70 -2.50 6.56 4.17
CA ALA A 70 -2.55 7.95 4.62
C ALA A 70 -3.96 8.54 4.42
N SER A 71 -4.44 9.33 5.38
CA SER A 71 -5.74 10.04 5.27
C SER A 71 -5.62 11.45 4.66
N CYS A 72 -4.50 11.74 4.00
CA CYS A 72 -4.18 13.05 3.45
C CYS A 72 -3.47 12.92 2.09
N PRO A 73 -3.67 13.87 1.17
CA PRO A 73 -2.91 13.91 -0.08
C PRO A 73 -1.42 14.21 0.20
N PRO A 74 -0.48 13.58 -0.52
CA PRO A 74 0.95 13.90 -0.42
C PRO A 74 1.25 15.38 -0.71
N PRO A 75 2.26 16.01 -0.07
CA PRO A 75 3.19 15.47 0.92
C PRO A 75 2.62 15.62 2.34
N CYS A 76 2.17 14.52 2.92
CA CYS A 76 1.69 14.54 4.29
C CYS A 76 2.50 13.60 5.19
N ILE A 77 2.83 14.09 6.38
CA ILE A 77 3.66 13.42 7.38
C ILE A 77 2.80 12.46 8.25
N GLN A 78 1.49 12.37 7.98
CA GLN A 78 0.54 11.55 8.74
C GLN A 78 0.13 10.30 7.95
N ALA A 79 1.00 9.28 7.95
CA ALA A 79 0.56 7.94 7.56
C ALA A 79 -0.29 7.32 8.68
N ASN A 80 -1.30 6.53 8.29
CA ASN A 80 -2.17 5.72 9.15
C ASN A 80 -1.54 4.35 9.50
N GLY A 81 -0.28 4.13 9.12
CA GLY A 81 0.42 2.88 9.36
C GLY A 81 1.19 2.39 8.13
N THR A 82 2.20 1.59 8.38
CA THR A 82 2.82 0.72 7.36
C THR A 82 2.41 -0.72 7.62
N PHE A 83 1.97 -1.40 6.57
CA PHE A 83 1.62 -2.82 6.57
C PHE A 83 2.59 -3.59 5.70
N TYR A 84 2.94 -4.79 6.13
CA TYR A 84 3.75 -5.72 5.35
C TYR A 84 2.93 -6.93 4.97
N ASP A 85 2.77 -7.16 3.67
CA ASP A 85 2.26 -8.42 3.15
C ASP A 85 3.44 -9.39 3.03
N TRP A 86 3.60 -10.24 4.05
CA TRP A 86 4.67 -11.23 4.08
C TRP A 86 4.54 -12.30 2.99
N PHE A 87 3.34 -12.55 2.47
CA PHE A 87 3.15 -13.46 1.34
C PHE A 87 3.65 -12.83 0.05
N ALA A 88 3.32 -11.55 -0.19
CA ALA A 88 3.87 -10.79 -1.31
C ALA A 88 5.40 -10.66 -1.19
N PHE A 89 5.94 -10.41 0.00
CA PHE A 89 7.39 -10.34 0.23
C PHE A 89 8.08 -11.66 -0.10
N ALA A 90 7.52 -12.79 0.38
CA ALA A 90 8.04 -14.11 0.08
C ALA A 90 7.94 -14.42 -1.43
N GLY A 91 6.86 -13.98 -2.08
CA GLY A 91 6.67 -14.08 -3.53
C GLY A 91 7.76 -13.36 -4.31
N ASP A 92 8.02 -12.09 -3.97
CA ASP A 92 9.08 -11.29 -4.58
C ASP A 92 10.47 -11.91 -4.33
N LEU A 93 10.73 -12.38 -3.12
CA LEU A 93 12.00 -13.04 -2.77
C LEU A 93 12.22 -14.29 -3.62
N LEU A 94 11.20 -15.15 -3.76
CA LEU A 94 11.26 -16.35 -4.60
C LEU A 94 11.42 -16.00 -6.08
N PHE A 95 10.73 -14.96 -6.54
CA PHE A 95 10.86 -14.45 -7.91
C PHE A 95 12.31 -14.01 -8.20
N PHE A 96 12.92 -13.21 -7.32
CA PHE A 96 14.31 -12.78 -7.49
C PHE A 96 15.32 -13.92 -7.30
N ILE A 97 15.05 -14.91 -6.42
CA ILE A 97 15.86 -16.13 -6.32
C ILE A 97 15.86 -16.87 -7.66
N ALA A 98 14.68 -17.08 -8.25
CA ALA A 98 14.54 -17.80 -9.51
C ALA A 98 15.28 -17.08 -10.65
N ILE A 99 15.07 -15.78 -10.80
CA ILE A 99 15.76 -14.97 -11.84
C ILE A 99 17.28 -15.01 -11.62
N THR A 100 17.74 -14.76 -10.40
CA THR A 100 19.18 -14.75 -10.09
C THR A 100 19.81 -16.11 -10.34
N TYR A 101 19.13 -17.19 -9.94
CA TYR A 101 19.59 -18.56 -10.20
C TYR A 101 19.75 -18.83 -11.70
N LEU A 102 18.76 -18.45 -12.52
CA LEU A 102 18.81 -18.62 -13.98
C LEU A 102 19.97 -17.81 -14.60
N ILE A 103 20.14 -16.55 -14.18
CA ILE A 103 21.23 -15.69 -14.65
C ILE A 103 22.60 -16.27 -14.27
N VAL A 104 22.76 -16.75 -13.03
CA VAL A 104 24.01 -17.36 -12.55
C VAL A 104 24.31 -18.63 -13.34
N LEU A 105 23.32 -19.52 -13.53
CA LEU A 105 23.51 -20.73 -14.32
C LEU A 105 23.92 -20.41 -15.76
N TYR A 106 23.26 -19.46 -16.40
CA TYR A 106 23.61 -19.04 -17.75
C TYR A 106 25.02 -18.44 -17.82
N SER A 107 25.37 -17.60 -16.86
CA SER A 107 26.66 -16.91 -16.82
C SER A 107 27.82 -17.87 -16.55
N LEU A 108 27.63 -18.87 -15.69
CA LEU A 108 28.62 -19.91 -15.41
C LEU A 108 28.90 -20.82 -16.61
N ARG A 109 27.94 -21.00 -17.53
CA ARG A 109 28.19 -21.70 -18.79
C ARG A 109 29.21 -20.96 -19.66
N LYS A 110 29.17 -19.63 -19.64
CA LYS A 110 30.06 -18.79 -20.47
C LYS A 110 31.37 -18.42 -19.77
N ARG A 111 31.35 -18.29 -18.44
CA ARG A 111 32.48 -17.74 -17.67
C ARG A 111 32.66 -18.52 -16.37
N GLN A 112 33.47 -19.56 -16.40
CA GLN A 112 33.78 -20.36 -15.20
C GLN A 112 34.49 -19.55 -14.10
N ALA A 113 35.25 -18.52 -14.47
CA ALA A 113 35.92 -17.60 -13.54
C ALA A 113 34.94 -16.86 -12.60
N LEU A 114 33.65 -16.73 -12.99
CA LEU A 114 32.62 -16.13 -12.15
C LEU A 114 32.39 -16.95 -10.87
N ARG A 115 32.67 -18.26 -10.89
CA ARG A 115 32.48 -19.13 -9.72
C ARG A 115 33.31 -18.68 -8.53
N THR A 116 34.56 -18.28 -8.77
CA THR A 116 35.46 -17.76 -7.72
C THR A 116 34.93 -16.47 -7.11
N VAL A 117 34.30 -15.62 -7.92
CA VAL A 117 33.69 -14.36 -7.48
C VAL A 117 32.46 -14.63 -6.61
N LEU A 118 31.55 -15.50 -7.07
CA LEU A 118 30.34 -15.88 -6.33
C LEU A 118 30.65 -16.54 -4.98
N GLU A 119 31.80 -17.22 -4.88
CA GLU A 119 32.26 -17.88 -3.66
C GLU A 119 33.09 -16.98 -2.73
N SER A 120 33.28 -15.71 -3.11
CA SER A 120 34.05 -14.73 -2.34
C SER A 120 33.37 -14.39 -1.03
N ARG A 121 34.06 -14.65 0.09
CA ARG A 121 33.60 -14.27 1.44
C ARG A 121 33.39 -12.77 1.57
N LYS A 122 34.22 -11.96 0.91
CA LYS A 122 34.08 -10.49 0.93
C LYS A 122 32.78 -10.06 0.27
N LEU A 123 32.45 -10.66 -0.88
CA LEU A 123 31.20 -10.37 -1.60
C LEU A 123 29.98 -10.78 -0.79
N LEU A 124 30.00 -11.99 -0.22
CA LEU A 124 28.92 -12.47 0.65
C LEU A 124 28.74 -11.58 1.89
N GLY A 125 29.84 -11.15 2.51
CA GLY A 125 29.82 -10.22 3.64
C GLY A 125 29.21 -8.86 3.26
N LEU A 126 29.58 -8.33 2.10
CA LEU A 126 29.01 -7.08 1.59
C LEU A 126 27.51 -7.19 1.31
N LEU A 127 27.07 -8.29 0.69
CA LEU A 127 25.64 -8.52 0.46
C LEU A 127 24.86 -8.68 1.76
N ALA A 128 25.41 -9.40 2.74
CA ALA A 128 24.78 -9.53 4.05
C ALA A 128 24.64 -8.16 4.75
N LEU A 129 25.68 -7.33 4.71
CA LEU A 129 25.62 -5.96 5.23
C LEU A 129 24.59 -5.11 4.49
N LEU A 130 24.49 -5.26 3.17
CA LEU A 130 23.53 -4.52 2.36
C LEU A 130 22.09 -4.94 2.67
N VAL A 131 21.83 -6.23 2.86
CA VAL A 131 20.53 -6.74 3.32
C VAL A 131 20.17 -6.14 4.68
N ILE A 132 21.10 -6.13 5.63
CA ILE A 132 20.88 -5.52 6.96
C ILE A 132 20.59 -4.02 6.81
N ALA A 133 21.39 -3.30 6.02
CA ALA A 133 21.23 -1.86 5.82
C ALA A 133 19.89 -1.51 5.15
N LEU A 134 19.45 -2.28 4.15
CA LEU A 134 18.17 -2.07 3.49
C LEU A 134 16.98 -2.43 4.38
N ALA A 135 17.09 -3.50 5.17
CA ALA A 135 16.07 -3.85 6.15
C ALA A 135 15.94 -2.77 7.23
N ALA A 136 17.07 -2.33 7.80
CA ALA A 136 17.12 -1.24 8.76
C ALA A 136 16.63 0.09 8.16
N GLY A 137 16.95 0.37 6.90
CA GLY A 137 16.50 1.57 6.20
C GLY A 137 14.98 1.58 5.97
N ASN A 138 14.40 0.45 5.53
CA ASN A 138 12.94 0.32 5.43
C ASN A 138 12.30 0.52 6.81
N TYR A 139 12.78 -0.19 7.83
CA TYR A 139 12.26 -0.06 9.19
C TYR A 139 12.39 1.37 9.74
N ALA A 140 13.53 2.03 9.53
CA ALA A 140 13.75 3.40 9.99
C ALA A 140 12.83 4.39 9.26
N TYR A 141 12.67 4.23 7.94
CA TYR A 141 11.70 5.02 7.18
C TYR A 141 10.29 4.83 7.73
N ASP A 142 9.88 3.59 7.97
CA ASP A 142 8.57 3.27 8.50
C ASP A 142 8.42 3.74 9.96
N SER A 143 9.51 3.83 10.75
CA SER A 143 9.47 4.40 12.10
C SER A 143 9.31 5.92 12.14
N VAL A 144 9.59 6.62 11.04
CA VAL A 144 9.49 8.08 10.93
C VAL A 144 8.22 8.47 10.18
N TYR A 145 7.90 7.73 9.11
CA TYR A 145 6.85 8.04 8.16
C TYR A 145 5.71 7.02 8.15
N GLY A 146 5.88 5.87 8.79
CA GLY A 146 4.91 4.76 8.83
C GLY A 146 4.31 4.50 10.22
N THR A 147 4.84 5.12 11.28
CA THR A 147 4.28 5.06 12.65
C THR A 147 3.19 6.11 12.82
N GLY A 148 2.11 5.96 12.05
CA GLY A 148 0.81 6.16 12.64
C GLY A 148 0.43 4.88 13.35
N ASN A 149 -0.15 4.94 14.55
CA ASN A 149 -0.91 3.80 15.01
C ASN A 149 -1.90 3.42 13.90
N HIS A 150 -2.14 2.13 13.72
CA HIS A 150 -3.15 1.52 12.82
C HIS A 150 -4.58 2.06 13.06
N TRP A 151 -4.73 2.90 14.09
CA TRP A 151 -5.95 3.57 14.48
C TRP A 151 -5.85 5.09 14.37
N THR A 152 -4.68 5.72 14.13
CA THR A 152 -4.47 7.19 14.11
C THR A 152 -4.77 7.90 12.79
N GLY A 153 -5.59 7.30 11.93
CA GLY A 153 -6.42 8.13 11.08
C GLY A 153 -7.25 9.04 11.99
N TYR A 154 -6.91 10.34 12.06
CA TYR A 154 -7.77 11.29 12.74
C TYR A 154 -9.09 11.32 11.97
N GLY A 155 -10.15 10.74 12.55
CA GLY A 155 -11.50 10.80 12.01
C GLY A 155 -11.93 9.62 11.16
N ILE A 156 -11.93 8.42 11.75
CA ILE A 156 -12.94 7.41 11.38
C ILE A 156 -14.29 7.96 11.86
N LEU A 157 -14.89 8.82 11.04
CA LEU A 157 -16.21 9.39 11.28
C LEU A 157 -17.24 8.47 10.65
N GLU A 158 -18.10 7.90 11.48
CA GLU A 158 -19.23 7.10 11.03
C GLU A 158 -20.53 7.82 11.37
N LEU A 159 -21.48 7.81 10.43
CA LEU A 159 -22.82 8.29 10.70
C LEU A 159 -23.56 7.23 11.51
N ASP A 160 -23.82 7.52 12.78
CA ASP A 160 -24.50 6.62 13.71
C ASP A 160 -26.01 6.60 13.38
N HIS A 161 -26.62 7.79 13.32
CA HIS A 161 -28.00 7.98 12.86
C HIS A 161 -28.22 9.41 12.37
N TYR A 162 -29.40 9.64 11.79
CA TYR A 162 -29.83 10.95 11.30
C TYR A 162 -31.34 11.09 11.42
N SER A 163 -31.83 12.32 11.37
CA SER A 163 -33.26 12.61 11.40
C SER A 163 -33.60 13.83 10.57
N PHE A 164 -34.77 13.79 9.93
CA PHE A 164 -35.42 14.93 9.31
C PHE A 164 -36.56 15.37 10.22
N GLN A 165 -36.47 16.55 10.84
CA GLN A 165 -37.55 17.03 11.71
C GLN A 165 -38.71 17.65 10.90
N ASN A 166 -38.37 18.33 9.81
CA ASN A 166 -39.30 18.97 8.90
C ASN A 166 -38.63 19.18 7.54
N ALA A 167 -39.34 19.86 6.63
CA ALA A 167 -38.90 20.11 5.25
C ALA A 167 -37.59 20.91 5.13
N ASN A 168 -37.06 21.42 6.23
CA ASN A 168 -35.91 22.31 6.23
C ASN A 168 -34.85 21.95 7.28
N LEU A 169 -35.00 20.90 8.09
CA LEU A 169 -34.08 20.62 9.19
C LEU A 169 -33.58 19.18 9.15
N LEU A 170 -32.27 19.04 8.92
CA LEU A 170 -31.52 17.79 8.99
C LEU A 170 -30.65 17.79 10.25
N THR A 171 -30.69 16.69 11.00
CA THR A 171 -29.76 16.42 12.10
C THR A 171 -28.98 15.15 11.82
N LEU A 172 -27.66 15.21 12.03
CA LEU A 172 -26.71 14.12 11.86
C LEU A 172 -26.02 13.85 13.20
N TRP A 173 -25.91 12.58 13.57
CA TRP A 173 -25.11 12.13 14.71
C TRP A 173 -23.94 11.32 14.21
N ILE A 174 -22.74 11.83 14.45
CA ILE A 174 -21.50 11.30 13.91
C ILE A 174 -20.65 10.82 15.07
N ARG A 175 -20.18 9.58 14.99
CA ARG A 175 -19.27 8.99 15.96
C ARG A 175 -17.85 9.06 15.45
N ASN A 176 -16.92 9.42 16.33
CA ASN A 176 -15.49 9.39 16.04
C ASN A 176 -14.88 8.12 16.64
N TYR A 177 -14.59 7.13 15.81
CA TYR A 177 -13.82 5.94 16.22
C TYR A 177 -12.31 6.15 16.11
N GLY A 178 -11.88 7.32 15.65
CA GLY A 178 -10.49 7.71 15.64
C GLY A 178 -9.97 7.99 17.07
N PRO A 179 -8.64 8.07 17.25
CA PRO A 179 -7.99 8.15 18.54
C PRO A 179 -7.68 9.60 18.93
N GLY A 180 -8.02 10.56 18.08
CA GLY A 180 -7.86 11.98 18.32
C GLY A 180 -9.14 12.75 18.02
N THR A 181 -9.31 13.88 18.70
CA THR A 181 -10.45 14.77 18.48
C THR A 181 -10.46 15.29 17.05
N VAL A 182 -11.65 15.30 16.43
CA VAL A 182 -11.85 15.81 15.08
C VAL A 182 -12.74 17.03 15.13
N THR A 183 -12.29 18.14 14.54
CA THR A 183 -13.11 19.34 14.37
C THR A 183 -13.70 19.36 12.96
N LEU A 184 -15.00 19.52 12.87
CA LEU A 184 -15.77 19.65 11.65
C LEU A 184 -15.95 21.14 11.35
N THR A 185 -15.67 21.56 10.11
CA THR A 185 -15.66 22.97 9.70
C THR A 185 -16.78 23.32 8.73
N ASN A 186 -17.19 22.37 7.89
CA ASN A 186 -18.26 22.61 6.92
C ASN A 186 -19.16 21.38 6.81
N LEU A 187 -20.46 21.60 6.66
CA LEU A 187 -21.42 20.62 6.17
C LEU A 187 -21.95 21.11 4.83
N SER A 188 -22.04 20.21 3.86
CA SER A 188 -22.78 20.43 2.62
C SER A 188 -23.84 19.36 2.46
N ILE A 189 -25.04 19.75 2.04
CA ILE A 189 -26.17 18.86 1.78
C ILE A 189 -26.53 19.04 0.31
N THR A 190 -26.45 17.97 -0.47
CA THR A 190 -26.74 17.97 -1.90
C THR A 190 -27.89 17.03 -2.20
N ASP A 191 -28.88 17.48 -2.95
CA ASP A 191 -29.99 16.63 -3.41
C ASP A 191 -29.65 15.85 -4.70
N GLY A 192 -30.58 15.00 -5.16
CA GLY A 192 -30.42 14.23 -6.39
C GLY A 192 -30.37 15.06 -7.68
N SER A 193 -30.78 16.34 -7.64
CA SER A 193 -30.72 17.26 -8.78
C SER A 193 -29.38 18.01 -8.86
N GLY A 194 -28.59 17.99 -7.78
CA GLY A 194 -27.34 18.73 -7.63
C GLY A 194 -27.48 20.07 -6.91
N ALA A 195 -28.68 20.43 -6.45
CA ALA A 195 -28.86 21.61 -5.59
C ALA A 195 -28.16 21.37 -4.25
N GLN A 196 -27.38 22.35 -3.80
CA GLN A 196 -26.52 22.21 -2.63
C GLN A 196 -26.73 23.35 -1.63
N ALA A 197 -26.83 22.99 -0.36
CA ALA A 197 -26.76 23.91 0.78
C ALA A 197 -25.43 23.71 1.52
N VAL A 198 -24.75 24.78 1.91
CA VAL A 198 -23.46 24.72 2.61
C VAL A 198 -23.51 25.53 3.90
N PHE A 199 -23.00 24.93 4.98
CA PHE A 199 -23.04 25.47 6.33
C PHE A 199 -21.64 25.48 6.92
N PRO A 200 -21.12 26.64 7.38
CA PRO A 200 -19.97 26.65 8.27
C PRO A 200 -20.40 26.07 9.62
N ILE A 201 -19.71 25.03 10.07
CA ILE A 201 -19.94 24.39 11.37
C ILE A 201 -18.65 24.42 12.18
N PHE A 202 -18.75 24.29 13.50
CA PHE A 202 -17.58 24.25 14.38
C PHE A 202 -17.83 23.24 15.50
N VAL A 203 -17.86 21.96 15.13
CA VAL A 203 -18.15 20.86 16.06
C VAL A 203 -16.90 20.04 16.26
N SER A 204 -16.44 19.90 17.51
CA SER A 204 -15.35 18.99 17.86
C SER A 204 -15.91 17.69 18.45
N ILE A 205 -15.45 16.55 17.96
CA ILE A 205 -15.87 15.22 18.40
C ILE A 205 -14.66 14.50 18.95
N ASP A 206 -14.66 14.24 20.26
CA ASP A 206 -13.60 13.55 20.96
C ASP A 206 -13.52 12.06 20.61
N PRO A 207 -12.38 11.40 20.83
CA PRO A 207 -12.21 9.97 20.55
C PRO A 207 -13.28 9.10 21.21
N ASN A 208 -13.84 8.16 20.46
CA ASN A 208 -14.91 7.24 20.88
C ASN A 208 -16.20 7.92 21.38
N THR A 209 -16.38 9.21 21.07
CA THR A 209 -17.60 9.95 21.40
C THR A 209 -18.44 10.24 20.16
N MET A 210 -19.63 10.79 20.38
CA MET A 210 -20.57 11.17 19.34
C MET A 210 -20.83 12.67 19.40
N GLY A 211 -20.78 13.33 18.24
CA GLY A 211 -21.18 14.72 18.07
C GLY A 211 -22.43 14.82 17.20
N SER A 212 -23.18 15.90 17.34
CA SER A 212 -24.37 16.17 16.54
C SER A 212 -24.24 17.47 15.76
N ILE A 213 -24.70 17.48 14.51
CA ILE A 213 -24.85 18.66 13.66
C ILE A 213 -26.32 18.79 13.31
N ALA A 214 -26.91 19.98 13.49
CA ALA A 214 -28.28 20.26 13.10
C ALA A 214 -28.33 21.55 12.29
N GLU A 215 -28.74 21.46 11.03
CA GLU A 215 -28.71 22.62 10.12
C GLU A 215 -30.05 22.85 9.42
N ASN A 216 -30.42 24.13 9.32
CA ASN A 216 -31.65 24.56 8.68
C ASN A 216 -31.38 25.01 7.24
N THR A 217 -31.93 24.29 6.28
CA THR A 217 -31.69 24.48 4.85
C THR A 217 -32.49 25.65 4.23
N THR A 218 -33.43 26.25 4.97
CA THR A 218 -34.29 27.35 4.46
C THR A 218 -33.46 28.52 3.91
N GLY A 219 -32.43 28.94 4.66
CA GLY A 219 -31.58 30.07 4.26
C GLY A 219 -30.64 29.78 3.09
N GLN A 220 -30.53 28.52 2.69
CA GLN A 220 -29.65 28.04 1.62
C GLN A 220 -30.43 27.65 0.35
N GLY A 221 -31.76 27.86 0.32
CA GLY A 221 -32.59 27.58 -0.85
C GLY A 221 -32.80 26.09 -1.15
N LEU A 222 -32.39 25.19 -0.25
CA LEU A 222 -32.61 23.76 -0.38
C LEU A 222 -33.82 23.35 0.47
N ARG A 223 -34.82 22.71 -0.15
CA ARG A 223 -35.98 22.16 0.55
C ARG A 223 -35.90 20.64 0.58
N LEU A 224 -35.90 20.09 1.77
CA LEU A 224 -35.93 18.65 2.01
C LEU A 224 -37.38 18.14 1.78
N THR A 225 -37.49 16.96 1.19
CA THR A 225 -38.75 16.33 0.81
C THR A 225 -38.78 14.90 1.30
N GLN A 226 -39.95 14.44 1.71
CA GLN A 226 -40.17 13.03 2.03
C GLN A 226 -39.86 12.16 0.80
N SER A 227 -39.30 10.97 1.03
CA SER A 227 -38.70 10.09 0.02
C SER A 227 -37.47 10.65 -0.72
N GLY A 228 -36.94 11.81 -0.30
CA GLY A 228 -35.74 12.40 -0.88
C GLY A 228 -34.45 11.69 -0.43
N VAL A 229 -33.48 11.59 -1.33
CA VAL A 229 -32.12 11.10 -1.05
C VAL A 229 -31.16 12.28 -1.12
N TYR A 230 -30.36 12.46 -0.06
CA TYR A 230 -29.41 13.56 0.06
C TYR A 230 -28.02 13.03 0.38
N ARG A 231 -27.01 13.72 -0.17
CA ARG A 231 -25.60 13.50 0.15
C ARG A 231 -25.18 14.58 1.15
N ALA A 232 -24.89 14.17 2.37
CA ALA A 232 -24.37 15.03 3.42
C ALA A 232 -22.84 14.87 3.48
N ALA A 233 -22.09 15.87 3.02
CA ALA A 233 -20.64 15.85 3.06
C ALA A 233 -20.10 16.82 4.10
N VAL A 234 -19.31 16.30 5.03
CA VAL A 234 -18.67 17.03 6.13
C VAL A 234 -17.19 17.20 5.83
N VAL A 235 -16.67 18.42 6.03
CA VAL A 235 -15.25 18.75 5.93
C VAL A 235 -14.69 18.94 7.33
N THR A 236 -13.51 18.38 7.57
CA THR A 236 -12.78 18.52 8.83
C THR A 236 -11.79 19.69 8.78
N SER A 237 -11.31 20.15 9.93
CA SER A 237 -10.25 21.19 10.04
C SER A 237 -8.93 20.79 9.39
N ARG A 238 -8.75 19.50 9.06
CA ARG A 238 -7.63 18.95 8.31
C ARG A 238 -7.90 18.86 6.81
N ASN A 239 -9.00 19.45 6.33
CA ASN A 239 -9.43 19.47 4.93
C ASN A 239 -9.75 18.07 4.34
N SER A 240 -10.06 17.10 5.19
CA SER A 240 -10.61 15.81 4.76
C SER A 240 -12.13 15.90 4.65
N GLN A 241 -12.70 15.44 3.53
CA GLN A 241 -14.15 15.40 3.30
C GLN A 241 -14.68 13.97 3.43
N ILE A 242 -15.73 13.79 4.24
CA ILE A 242 -16.43 12.53 4.43
C ILE A 242 -17.88 12.71 3.98
N THR A 243 -18.41 11.77 3.22
CA THR A 243 -19.76 11.88 2.64
C THR A 243 -20.65 10.75 3.12
N PHE A 244 -21.84 11.11 3.58
CA PHE A 244 -22.89 10.19 4.00
C PHE A 244 -24.09 10.31 3.06
N THR A 245 -24.79 9.19 2.86
CA THR A 245 -26.08 9.19 2.18
C THR A 245 -27.18 9.11 3.23
N VAL A 246 -28.08 10.09 3.22
CA VAL A 246 -29.23 10.14 4.12
C VAL A 246 -30.51 10.15 3.30
N THR A 247 -31.54 9.44 3.76
CA THR A 247 -32.80 9.31 3.04
C THR A 247 -33.94 9.64 3.97
N TRP A 248 -34.80 10.56 3.56
CA TRP A 248 -35.99 10.85 4.34
C TRP A 248 -37.08 9.86 3.97
N THR A 249 -37.39 8.92 4.86
CA THR A 249 -38.53 8.01 4.69
C THR A 249 -39.80 8.60 5.30
#